data_AF-A0A973QYB0-F1
#
_entry.id   AF-A0A973QYB0-F1
#
_cell.length_a   1.000
_cell.length_b   1.000
_cell.length_c   1.000
_cell.angle_alpha   90.00
_cell.angle_beta   90.00
_cell.angle_gamma   90.00
#
_symmetry.space_group_name_H-M   'P 1'
#
loop_
_entity.id
_entity.type
_entity.pdbx_description
1 polymer ?
#
loop_
_entity_poly.entity_id
_entity_poly.type
_entity_poly.pdbx_seq_one_letter_code
_entity_poly.pdbx_strand_id
1 'polypeptide(L)'
;AARPVGSAVTELIEAARGDDALLRGLAFEALRVVGAPAEPTVRAVVDESALRPYALLWLAEHEGVDPEDALDVLTREEATWLWVDTAAAISDHGESPLLVRHLESAVQGTVPALLEEVRAVGHPRTVQVLVALAAAHPDPALAKAVRRAAFQVHTGGA
;
A
#
# COMPACT_ATOMS: atom_id res chain seq x y z
N ALA A 1 25.44 -9.89 20.36
CA ALA A 1 24.31 -10.57 21.02
C ALA A 1 23.06 -10.35 20.17
N ALA A 2 22.20 -11.36 20.01
CA ALA A 2 20.90 -11.15 19.36
C ALA A 2 20.04 -10.20 20.21
N ARG A 3 19.33 -9.27 19.57
CA ARG A 3 18.41 -8.35 20.28
C ARG A 3 17.23 -9.16 20.86
N PRO A 4 16.63 -8.74 21.98
CA PRO A 4 15.39 -9.35 22.47
C PRO A 4 14.29 -9.27 21.40
N VAL A 5 13.52 -10.34 21.22
CA VAL A 5 12.47 -10.41 20.16
C VAL A 5 11.47 -9.26 20.29
N GLY A 6 11.05 -8.92 21.51
CA GLY A 6 10.13 -7.81 21.75
C GLY A 6 10.65 -6.46 21.27
N SER A 7 11.95 -6.16 21.45
CA SER A 7 12.50 -4.88 20.95
C SER A 7 12.56 -4.85 19.42
N ALA A 8 12.84 -5.99 18.78
CA ALA A 8 12.86 -6.09 17.32
C ALA A 8 11.45 -5.89 16.71
N VAL A 9 10.40 -6.44 17.32
CA VAL A 9 9.01 -6.25 16.86
C VAL A 9 8.59 -4.79 16.93
N THR A 10 8.87 -4.11 18.05
CA THR A 10 8.56 -2.67 18.18
C THR A 10 9.29 -1.86 17.12
N GLU A 11 10.59 -2.11 16.90
CA GLU A 11 11.37 -1.39 15.88
C GLU A 11 10.85 -1.61 14.45
N LEU A 12 10.38 -2.82 14.12
CA LEU A 12 9.76 -3.10 12.82
C LEU A 12 8.46 -2.30 12.64
N ILE A 13 7.63 -2.21 13.67
CA ILE A 13 6.41 -1.40 13.63
C ILE A 13 6.74 0.09 13.50
N GLU A 14 7.74 0.60 14.21
CA GLU A 14 8.19 1.99 14.03
C GLU A 14 8.71 2.25 12.61
N ALA A 15 9.47 1.30 12.04
CA ALA A 15 9.89 1.40 10.64
C ALA A 15 8.70 1.44 9.69
N ALA A 16 7.65 0.65 9.96
CA ALA A 16 6.45 0.62 9.15
C ALA A 16 5.61 1.91 9.21
N ARG A 17 5.69 2.69 10.29
CA ARG A 17 5.02 3.98 10.41
C ARG A 17 5.66 5.08 9.57
N GLY A 18 6.90 4.90 9.12
CA GLY A 18 7.59 5.87 8.27
C GLY A 18 6.90 6.12 6.94
N ASP A 19 7.37 7.13 6.21
CA ASP A 19 6.79 7.52 4.91
C ASP A 19 7.24 6.64 3.72
N ASP A 20 8.17 5.71 3.95
CA ASP A 20 8.69 4.79 2.93
C ASP A 20 7.81 3.53 2.84
N ALA A 21 7.02 3.46 1.77
CA ALA A 21 6.11 2.36 1.50
C ALA A 21 6.82 1.01 1.35
N LEU A 22 8.04 0.97 0.80
CA LEU A 22 8.80 -0.27 0.69
C LEU A 22 9.22 -0.76 2.08
N LEU A 23 9.73 0.12 2.93
CA LEU A 23 10.10 -0.25 4.29
C LEU A 23 8.90 -0.72 5.11
N ARG A 24 7.72 -0.11 4.92
CA ARG A 24 6.48 -0.57 5.53
C ARG A 24 6.10 -1.98 5.11
N GLY A 25 6.10 -2.29 3.82
CA GLY A 25 5.87 -3.66 3.35
C GLY A 25 6.89 -4.66 3.91
N LEU A 26 8.19 -4.34 3.81
CA LEU A 26 9.27 -5.21 4.30
C LEU A 26 9.23 -5.43 5.81
N ALA A 27 8.81 -4.45 6.59
CA ALA A 27 8.62 -4.60 8.02
C ALA A 27 7.57 -5.67 8.33
N PHE A 28 6.44 -5.67 7.60
CA PHE A 28 5.41 -6.69 7.76
C PHE A 28 5.84 -8.07 7.26
N GLU A 29 6.66 -8.16 6.19
CA GLU A 29 7.30 -9.42 5.82
C GLU A 29 8.20 -9.96 6.94
N ALA A 30 9.00 -9.11 7.57
CA ALA A 30 9.82 -9.50 8.71
C ALA A 30 8.96 -9.94 9.90
N LEU A 31 7.83 -9.28 10.17
CA LEU A 31 6.90 -9.69 11.23
C LEU A 31 6.27 -11.06 10.94
N ARG A 32 6.01 -11.44 9.68
CA ARG A 32 5.56 -12.81 9.34
C ARG A 32 6.59 -13.85 9.72
N VAL A 33 7.87 -13.56 9.50
CA VAL A 33 8.98 -14.44 9.92
C VAL A 33 9.05 -14.57 11.44
N VAL A 34 8.75 -13.50 12.19
CA VAL A 34 8.66 -13.56 13.66
C VAL A 34 7.50 -14.44 14.12
N GLY A 35 6.34 -14.33 13.47
CA GLY A 35 5.16 -15.14 13.77
C GLY A 35 4.47 -14.76 15.09
N ALA A 36 4.01 -15.76 15.85
CA ALA A 36 3.16 -15.58 17.04
C ALA A 36 3.62 -14.51 18.06
N PRO A 37 4.92 -14.33 18.37
CA PRO A 37 5.36 -13.27 19.28
C PRO A 37 5.04 -11.84 18.83
N ALA A 38 4.80 -11.62 17.53
CA ALA A 38 4.46 -10.30 16.98
C ALA A 38 2.97 -9.96 17.12
N GLU A 39 2.09 -10.96 17.29
CA GLU A 39 0.62 -10.79 17.23
C GLU A 39 0.08 -9.68 18.14
N PRO A 40 0.47 -9.57 19.42
CA PRO A 40 -0.05 -8.51 20.29
C PRO A 40 0.31 -7.11 19.79
N THR A 41 1.48 -6.95 19.16
CA THR A 41 1.94 -5.65 18.64
C THR A 41 1.25 -5.32 17.31
N VAL A 42 1.07 -6.31 16.44
CA VAL A 42 0.35 -6.13 15.18
C VAL A 42 -1.12 -5.77 15.44
N ARG A 43 -1.77 -6.47 16.38
CA ARG A 43 -3.16 -6.19 16.77
C ARG A 43 -3.32 -4.78 17.35
N ALA A 44 -2.32 -4.27 18.06
CA ALA A 44 -2.33 -2.93 18.66
C ALA A 44 -2.30 -1.78 17.62
N VAL A 45 -1.91 -2.05 16.36
CA VAL A 45 -1.79 -1.01 15.31
C VAL A 45 -2.84 -1.11 14.21
N VAL A 46 -3.83 -2.00 14.34
CA VAL A 46 -4.89 -2.20 13.32
C VAL A 46 -5.71 -0.94 13.05
N ASP A 47 -5.81 -0.03 14.01
CA ASP A 47 -6.55 1.23 13.85
C ASP A 47 -5.70 2.37 13.28
N GLU A 48 -4.38 2.16 13.09
CA GLU A 48 -3.52 3.13 12.44
C GLU A 48 -3.71 3.03 10.92
N SER A 49 -4.27 4.07 10.29
CA SER A 49 -4.66 4.04 8.87
C SER A 49 -3.55 3.59 7.93
N ALA A 50 -2.30 3.99 8.20
CA ALA A 50 -1.15 3.62 7.37
C ALA A 50 -0.72 2.15 7.52
N LEU A 51 -1.02 1.52 8.67
CA LEU A 51 -0.62 0.15 8.95
C LEU A 51 -1.77 -0.84 8.78
N ARG A 52 -3.01 -0.34 8.81
CA ARG A 52 -4.22 -1.15 8.86
C ARG A 52 -4.30 -2.24 7.78
N PRO A 53 -4.14 -1.97 6.47
CA PRO A 53 -4.20 -3.04 5.48
C PRO A 53 -3.14 -4.12 5.70
N TYR A 54 -1.93 -3.73 6.08
CA TYR A 54 -0.85 -4.67 6.37
C TYR A 54 -1.11 -5.50 7.63
N ALA A 55 -1.62 -4.87 8.69
CA ALA A 55 -1.95 -5.53 9.94
C ALA A 55 -3.11 -6.53 9.77
N LEU A 56 -4.13 -6.19 8.99
CA LEU A 56 -5.24 -7.08 8.67
C LEU A 56 -4.77 -8.32 7.90
N LEU A 57 -3.96 -8.13 6.86
CA LEU A 57 -3.39 -9.25 6.09
C LEU A 57 -2.49 -10.14 6.95
N TRP A 58 -1.65 -9.53 7.79
CA TRP A 58 -0.80 -10.28 8.71
C TRP A 58 -1.61 -11.12 9.70
N LEU A 59 -2.67 -10.53 10.29
CA LEU A 59 -3.54 -11.23 11.23
C LEU A 59 -4.33 -12.35 10.56
N ALA A 60 -4.86 -12.12 9.35
CA ALA A 60 -5.56 -13.13 8.58
C ALA A 60 -4.68 -14.37 8.32
N GLU A 61 -3.46 -14.16 7.83
CA GLU A 61 -2.50 -15.23 7.63
C GLU A 61 -2.12 -15.93 8.95
N HIS A 62 -1.92 -15.15 10.01
CA HIS A 62 -1.64 -15.70 11.35
C HIS A 62 -2.78 -16.57 11.89
N GLU A 63 -4.03 -16.22 11.56
CA GLU A 63 -5.25 -16.94 11.92
C GLU A 63 -5.56 -18.11 10.98
N GLY A 64 -4.72 -18.33 9.95
CA GLY A 64 -4.78 -19.48 9.05
C GLY A 64 -5.65 -19.28 7.81
N VAL A 65 -5.95 -18.04 7.42
CA VAL A 65 -6.56 -17.72 6.12
C VAL A 65 -5.58 -18.11 5.01
N ASP A 66 -6.09 -18.74 3.95
CA ASP A 66 -5.27 -19.11 2.78
C ASP A 66 -4.68 -17.84 2.15
N PRO A 67 -3.37 -17.82 1.79
CA PRO A 67 -2.76 -16.70 1.09
C PRO A 67 -3.52 -16.25 -0.16
N GLU A 68 -4.20 -17.17 -0.87
CA GLU A 68 -5.02 -16.83 -2.05
C GLU A 68 -6.26 -16.00 -1.70
N ASP A 69 -6.81 -16.21 -0.49
CA ASP A 69 -8.01 -15.54 0.02
C ASP A 69 -7.68 -14.33 0.91
N ALA A 70 -6.41 -14.12 1.27
CA ALA A 70 -6.00 -13.12 2.25
C ALA A 70 -6.46 -11.70 1.87
N LEU A 71 -6.47 -11.35 0.58
CA LEU A 71 -6.93 -10.03 0.13
C LEU A 71 -8.43 -9.79 0.36
N ASP A 72 -9.24 -10.85 0.48
CA ASP A 72 -10.69 -10.73 0.69
C ASP A 72 -11.05 -10.26 2.11
N VAL A 73 -10.09 -10.27 3.04
CA VAL A 73 -10.28 -9.69 4.38
C VAL A 73 -10.28 -8.16 4.37
N LEU A 74 -9.75 -7.56 3.30
CA LEU A 74 -9.72 -6.12 3.14
C LEU A 74 -11.05 -5.63 2.57
N THR A 75 -11.56 -4.55 3.14
CA THR A 75 -12.56 -3.74 2.46
C THR A 75 -12.00 -3.20 1.15
N ARG A 76 -12.89 -2.79 0.25
CA ARG A 76 -12.50 -2.16 -1.01
C ARG A 76 -11.59 -0.94 -0.81
N GLU A 77 -11.89 -0.13 0.19
CA GLU A 77 -11.10 1.07 0.52
C GLU A 77 -9.68 0.70 0.98
N GLU A 78 -9.55 -0.29 1.86
CA GLU A 78 -8.25 -0.77 2.34
C GLU A 78 -7.42 -1.42 1.23
N ALA A 79 -8.04 -2.19 0.34
CA ALA A 79 -7.38 -2.76 -0.82
C ALA A 79 -6.88 -1.67 -1.80
N THR A 80 -7.70 -0.65 -2.05
CA THR A 80 -7.29 0.51 -2.87
C THR A 80 -6.16 1.30 -2.18
N TRP A 81 -6.18 1.43 -0.85
CA TRP A 81 -5.12 2.10 -0.10
C TRP A 81 -3.80 1.35 -0.27
N LEU A 82 -3.81 0.03 -0.06
CA LEU A 82 -2.64 -0.84 -0.23
C LEU A 82 -2.11 -0.82 -1.68
N TRP A 83 -3.02 -0.75 -2.66
CA TRP A 83 -2.63 -0.60 -4.06
C TRP A 83 -1.85 0.70 -4.31
N VAL A 84 -2.25 1.81 -3.69
CA VAL A 84 -1.51 3.09 -3.78
C VAL A 84 -0.16 3.01 -3.06
N ASP A 85 -0.07 2.41 -1.87
CA ASP A 85 1.21 2.28 -1.14
C ASP A 85 2.19 1.40 -1.93
N THR A 86 1.71 0.32 -2.53
CA THR A 86 2.50 -0.55 -3.43
C THR A 86 3.01 0.22 -4.64
N ALA A 87 2.16 1.04 -5.27
CA ALA A 87 2.57 1.91 -6.38
C ALA A 87 3.62 2.95 -5.93
N ALA A 88 3.51 3.47 -4.71
CA ALA A 88 4.51 4.39 -4.15
C ALA A 88 5.86 3.70 -3.95
N ALA A 89 5.87 2.47 -3.42
CA ALA A 89 7.09 1.67 -3.28
C ALA A 89 7.76 1.41 -4.63
N ILE A 90 6.99 1.04 -5.66
CA ILE A 90 7.52 0.82 -7.02
C ILE A 90 8.03 2.13 -7.63
N SER A 91 7.33 3.24 -7.41
CA SER A 91 7.76 4.56 -7.93
C SER A 91 9.07 5.03 -7.31
N ASP A 92 9.28 4.79 -6.02
CA ASP A 92 10.46 5.28 -5.30
C ASP A 92 11.68 4.36 -5.49
N HIS A 93 11.47 3.04 -5.60
CA HIS A 93 12.54 2.04 -5.53
C HIS A 93 12.60 1.06 -6.70
N GLY A 94 11.57 1.05 -7.56
CA GLY A 94 11.46 0.15 -8.71
C GLY A 94 11.74 0.82 -10.05
N GLU A 95 11.44 0.10 -11.12
CA GLU A 95 11.56 0.62 -12.50
C GLU A 95 10.20 1.07 -13.04
N SER A 96 10.18 2.10 -13.88
CA SER A 96 8.95 2.65 -14.47
C SER A 96 8.04 1.62 -15.16
N PRO A 97 8.55 0.58 -15.86
CA PRO A 97 7.69 -0.46 -16.44
C PRO A 97 6.91 -1.28 -15.40
N LEU A 98 7.44 -1.47 -14.19
CA LEU A 98 6.72 -2.15 -13.11
C LEU A 98 5.54 -1.32 -12.62
N LEU A 99 5.70 0.01 -12.59
CA LEU A 99 4.62 0.92 -12.19
C LEU A 99 3.46 0.89 -13.20
N VAL A 100 3.76 0.81 -14.49
CA VAL A 100 2.73 0.64 -15.54
C VAL A 100 2.03 -0.72 -15.42
N ARG A 101 2.79 -1.81 -15.22
CA ARG A 101 2.22 -3.14 -15.00
C ARG A 101 1.31 -3.20 -13.78
N HIS A 102 1.67 -2.49 -12.70
CA HIS A 102 0.84 -2.38 -11.49
C HIS A 102 -0.50 -1.68 -11.75
N LEU A 103 -0.52 -0.68 -12.65
CA LEU A 103 -1.75 -0.07 -13.15
C LEU A 103 -2.60 -1.06 -13.95
N GLU A 104 -1.97 -1.82 -14.83
CA GLU A 104 -2.65 -2.82 -15.67
C GLU A 104 -3.18 -4.01 -14.86
N SER A 105 -2.52 -4.35 -13.74
CA SER A 105 -2.93 -5.43 -12.84
C SER A 105 -3.99 -5.01 -11.84
N ALA A 106 -4.37 -3.74 -11.78
CA ALA A 106 -5.45 -3.30 -10.91
C ALA A 106 -6.72 -4.09 -11.25
N VAL A 107 -7.23 -4.85 -10.29
CA VAL A 107 -8.37 -5.78 -10.43
C VAL A 107 -9.71 -5.01 -10.62
N GLN A 108 -9.65 -3.75 -11.01
CA GLN A 108 -10.80 -2.85 -11.09
C GLN A 108 -11.22 -2.63 -12.53
N GLY A 109 -12.54 -2.61 -12.76
CA GLY A 109 -13.16 -2.59 -14.08
C GLY A 109 -12.51 -1.66 -15.12
N THR A 110 -12.73 -0.35 -15.03
CA THR A 110 -12.18 0.61 -16.00
C THR A 110 -11.24 1.61 -15.32
N VAL A 111 -10.23 2.09 -16.03
CA VAL A 111 -9.29 3.11 -15.51
C VAL A 111 -10.01 4.31 -14.88
N PRO A 112 -11.07 4.90 -15.47
CA PRO A 112 -11.75 6.03 -14.82
C PRO A 112 -12.28 5.70 -13.42
N ALA A 113 -12.86 4.52 -13.23
CA ALA A 113 -13.34 4.08 -11.91
C ALA A 113 -12.19 3.94 -10.91
N LEU A 114 -11.07 3.30 -11.33
CA LEU A 114 -9.86 3.21 -10.51
C LEU A 114 -9.34 4.60 -10.09
N LEU A 115 -9.32 5.56 -11.03
CA LEU A 115 -8.89 6.93 -10.74
C LEU A 115 -9.87 7.70 -9.84
N GLU A 116 -11.13 7.29 -9.73
CA GLU A 116 -12.04 7.84 -8.72
C GLU A 116 -11.72 7.28 -7.35
N GLU A 117 -11.56 5.96 -7.24
CA GLU A 117 -11.27 5.29 -5.97
C GLU A 117 -9.91 5.73 -5.38
N VAL A 118 -8.85 5.75 -6.20
CA VAL A 118 -7.50 6.19 -5.79
C VAL A 118 -7.49 7.63 -5.26
N ARG A 119 -8.38 8.48 -5.75
CA ARG A 119 -8.52 9.87 -5.24
C ARG A 119 -9.32 9.94 -3.94
N ALA A 120 -10.27 9.03 -3.74
CA ALA A 120 -11.14 9.03 -2.57
C ALA A 120 -10.48 8.41 -1.33
N VAL A 121 -9.56 7.46 -1.52
CA VAL A 121 -8.97 6.64 -0.44
C VAL A 121 -8.07 7.40 0.55
N GLY A 122 -7.75 8.67 0.28
CA GLY A 122 -7.03 9.53 1.23
C GLY A 122 -5.56 9.15 1.51
N HIS A 123 -4.92 8.37 0.64
CA HIS A 123 -3.51 8.00 0.85
C HIS A 123 -2.57 9.22 0.67
N PRO A 124 -1.59 9.45 1.58
CA PRO A 124 -0.70 10.61 1.51
C PRO A 124 0.22 10.67 0.28
N ARG A 125 0.34 9.57 -0.49
CA ARG A 125 1.21 9.42 -1.66
C ARG A 125 0.42 9.45 -2.98
N THR A 126 -0.91 9.65 -2.93
CA THR A 126 -1.79 9.59 -4.12
C THR A 126 -1.31 10.53 -5.22
N VAL A 127 -0.99 11.79 -4.92
CA VAL A 127 -0.56 12.76 -5.94
C VAL A 127 0.75 12.31 -6.60
N GLN A 128 1.73 11.91 -5.80
CA GLN A 128 3.05 11.49 -6.26
C GLN A 128 2.95 10.26 -7.17
N VAL A 129 2.16 9.26 -6.75
CA VAL A 129 1.89 8.03 -7.52
C VAL A 129 1.23 8.36 -8.87
N LEU A 130 0.20 9.21 -8.88
CA LEU A 130 -0.48 9.59 -10.11
C LEU A 130 0.46 10.36 -11.06
N VAL A 131 1.30 11.25 -10.54
CA VAL A 131 2.30 11.95 -11.35
C VAL A 131 3.31 10.98 -11.96
N ALA A 132 3.83 10.03 -11.17
CA ALA A 132 4.77 9.02 -11.64
C ALA A 132 4.14 8.10 -12.71
N LEU A 133 2.91 7.63 -12.47
CA LEU A 133 2.14 6.84 -13.43
C LEU A 133 1.95 7.59 -14.75
N ALA A 134 1.55 8.86 -14.70
CA ALA A 134 1.39 9.68 -15.88
C ALA A 134 2.70 9.95 -16.65
N ALA A 135 3.85 9.91 -15.97
CA ALA A 135 5.16 10.05 -16.60
C ALA A 135 5.61 8.74 -17.26
N ALA A 136 5.27 7.60 -16.66
CA ALA A 136 5.67 6.27 -17.13
C ALA A 136 4.76 5.70 -18.23
N HIS A 137 3.48 6.10 -18.29
CA HIS A 137 2.50 5.44 -19.14
C HIS A 137 2.71 5.69 -20.66
N PRO A 138 2.77 4.66 -21.51
CA PRO A 138 3.04 4.82 -22.95
C PRO A 138 1.86 5.41 -23.75
N ASP A 139 0.62 5.15 -23.34
CA ASP A 139 -0.57 5.75 -23.96
C ASP A 139 -0.75 7.21 -23.51
N PRO A 140 -0.66 8.21 -24.42
CA PRO A 140 -0.80 9.63 -24.09
C PRO A 140 -2.21 10.01 -23.60
N ALA A 141 -3.26 9.30 -24.03
CA ALA A 141 -4.63 9.56 -23.58
C ALA A 141 -4.80 9.16 -22.11
N LEU A 142 -4.31 7.96 -21.77
CA LEU A 142 -4.29 7.46 -20.40
C LEU A 142 -3.40 8.34 -19.51
N ALA A 143 -2.18 8.67 -19.96
CA ALA A 143 -1.30 9.58 -19.24
C ALA A 143 -1.99 10.93 -18.93
N LYS A 144 -2.74 11.49 -19.90
CA LYS A 144 -3.50 12.74 -19.69
C LYS A 144 -4.62 12.58 -18.66
N ALA A 145 -5.34 11.46 -18.67
CA ALA A 145 -6.38 11.17 -17.68
C ALA A 145 -5.79 11.09 -16.26
N VAL A 146 -4.66 10.40 -16.09
CA VAL A 146 -3.96 10.29 -14.81
C VAL A 146 -3.45 11.66 -14.31
N ARG A 147 -2.88 12.51 -15.18
CA ARG A 147 -2.48 13.89 -14.80
C ARG A 147 -3.66 14.72 -14.30
N ARG A 148 -4.81 14.60 -14.97
CA ARG A 148 -6.04 15.29 -14.55
C ARG A 148 -6.47 14.81 -13.16
N ALA A 149 -6.42 13.51 -12.89
CA ALA A 149 -6.73 12.97 -11.58
C ALA A 149 -5.79 13.52 -10.49
N ALA A 150 -4.48 13.57 -10.76
CA ALA A 150 -3.50 14.15 -9.83
C ALA A 150 -3.82 15.62 -9.50
N PHE A 151 -4.14 16.43 -10.52
CA PHE A 151 -4.52 17.82 -10.34
C PHE A 151 -5.79 17.97 -9.49
N GLN A 152 -6.80 17.14 -9.73
CA GLN A 152 -8.06 17.19 -8.97
C GLN A 152 -7.86 16.92 -7.47
N VAL A 153 -6.96 16.00 -7.09
CA VAL A 153 -6.60 15.78 -5.69
C VAL A 153 -5.94 17.01 -5.10
N HIS A 154 -4.99 17.61 -5.82
CA HIS A 154 -4.29 18.79 -5.35
C HIS A 154 -5.22 19.99 -5.13
N THR A 155 -6.22 20.17 -6.00
CA THR A 155 -7.19 21.27 -5.88
C THR A 155 -8.35 21.00 -4.93
N GLY A 156 -8.62 19.73 -4.61
CA GLY A 156 -9.72 19.31 -3.75
C GLY A 156 -9.36 19.27 -2.25
N GLY A 157 -8.08 19.42 -1.90
CA GLY A 157 -7.61 19.60 -0.54
C GLY A 157 -7.54 21.08 -0.17
N ALA A 158 -8.66 21.64 0.28
CA ALA A 158 -8.75 22.96 0.92
C ALA A 158 -9.55 22.84 2.21
#